data_AF-A0A938BRV3-F1
#
_entry.id   AF-A0A938BRV3-F1
#
_cell.length_a   1.000
_cell.length_b   1.000
_cell.length_c   1.000
_cell.angle_alpha   90.00
_cell.angle_beta   90.00
_cell.angle_gamma   90.00
#
_symmetry.space_group_name_H-M   'P 1'
#
loop_
_entity.id
_entity.type
_entity.pdbx_description
1 polymer ?
#
loop_
_entity_poly.entity_id
_entity_poly.type
_entity_poly.pdbx_seq_one_letter_code
_entity_poly.pdbx_strand_id
1 'polypeptide(L)'
;LERAAAAIPVLEILEAVDGKLVEEGCILGESICDRGACVFRGLQRDLLDQTRRRLGGVTLADFRIRPALRGRKHAVPSRPRGPQGRAGGRKTATDGRRTR
;
A
#
# COMPACT_ATOMS: atom_id res chain seq x y z
N LEU A 1 21.28 5.70 15.55
CA LEU A 1 21.34 6.76 14.52
C LEU A 1 22.59 7.57 14.80
N GLU A 2 23.48 7.68 13.82
CA GLU A 2 24.74 8.42 13.95
C GLU A 2 24.57 9.93 13.67
N ARG A 3 23.41 10.34 13.17
CA ARG A 3 23.04 11.72 12.86
C ARG A 3 21.94 12.23 13.78
N ALA A 4 21.95 13.53 14.06
CA ALA A 4 20.89 14.21 14.81
C ALA A 4 19.56 14.20 14.04
N ALA A 5 18.43 14.19 14.75
CA ALA A 5 17.09 14.17 14.12
C ALA A 5 16.84 15.37 13.19
N ALA A 6 17.36 16.56 13.54
CA ALA A 6 17.26 17.75 12.71
C ALA A 6 18.07 17.67 11.40
N ALA A 7 18.98 16.70 11.28
CA ALA A 7 19.78 16.49 10.09
C ALA A 7 19.22 15.41 9.16
N ILE A 8 18.08 14.78 9.50
CA ILE A 8 17.49 13.66 8.75
C ILE A 8 16.20 14.17 8.09
N PRO A 9 16.20 14.42 6.76
CA PRO A 9 15.01 14.80 6.03
C PRO A 9 13.98 13.67 5.98
N VAL A 10 12.69 14.01 5.97
CA VAL A 10 11.61 13.03 5.81
C VAL A 10 11.69 12.35 4.46
N LEU A 11 12.06 13.08 3.42
CA LEU A 11 12.27 12.54 2.08
C LEU A 11 13.27 11.37 2.09
N GLU A 12 14.37 11.49 2.85
CA GLU A 12 15.39 10.42 2.96
C GLU A 12 14.77 9.13 3.52
N ILE A 13 13.91 9.26 4.53
CA ILE A 13 13.25 8.11 5.16
C ILE A 13 12.26 7.46 4.20
N LEU A 14 11.44 8.26 3.54
CA LEU A 14 10.46 7.76 2.58
C LEU A 14 11.17 7.01 1.43
N GLU A 15 12.21 7.60 0.86
CA GLU A 15 12.93 6.96 -0.24
C GLU A 15 13.71 5.71 0.19
N ALA A 16 14.14 5.63 1.45
CA ALA A 16 14.77 4.44 2.00
C ALA A 16 13.77 3.28 2.20
N VAL A 17 12.50 3.57 2.49
CA VAL A 17 11.45 2.56 2.75
C VAL A 17 10.72 2.16 1.47
N ASP A 18 10.22 3.15 0.72
CA ASP A 18 9.32 2.96 -0.42
C ASP A 18 10.05 3.03 -1.77
N GLY A 19 11.32 3.45 -1.77
CA GLY A 19 12.08 3.72 -2.98
C GLY A 19 11.96 5.17 -3.47
N LYS A 20 12.76 5.51 -4.47
CA LYS A 20 12.84 6.88 -4.99
C LYS A 20 11.48 7.34 -5.53
N LEU A 21 11.14 8.60 -5.27
CA LEU A 21 10.06 9.27 -5.99
C LEU A 21 10.51 9.41 -7.45
N VAL A 22 9.98 8.57 -8.35
CA VAL A 22 10.35 8.56 -9.77
C VAL A 22 9.21 9.09 -10.65
N GLU A 23 9.60 9.77 -11.73
CA GLU A 23 8.70 10.14 -12.83
C GLU A 23 8.60 8.95 -13.79
N GLU A 24 7.81 7.93 -13.44
CA GLU A 24 7.62 6.81 -14.35
C GLU A 24 6.18 6.72 -14.86
N GLY A 25 6.09 6.61 -16.18
CA GLY A 25 4.88 6.24 -16.90
C GLY A 25 3.97 7.39 -17.32
N CYS A 26 2.99 7.03 -18.14
CA CYS A 26 1.82 7.87 -18.31
C CYS A 26 0.93 7.70 -17.07
N ILE A 27 0.31 8.77 -16.58
CA ILE A 27 -0.65 8.68 -15.46
C ILE A 27 -1.84 7.74 -15.77
N LEU A 28 -2.05 7.43 -17.05
CA LEU A 28 -3.08 6.51 -17.53
C LEU A 28 -2.57 5.05 -17.64
N GLY A 29 -1.39 4.75 -17.13
CA GLY A 29 -0.74 3.44 -17.22
C GLY A 29 0.10 3.31 -18.47
N GLU A 30 -0.53 3.11 -19.63
CA GLU A 30 0.15 3.00 -20.92
C GLU A 30 0.33 4.37 -21.58
N SER A 31 1.41 4.54 -22.36
CA SER A 31 1.63 5.76 -23.12
C SER A 31 0.64 5.85 -24.28
N ILE A 32 -0.42 6.64 -24.12
CA ILE A 32 -1.41 6.92 -25.16
C ILE A 32 -1.02 8.09 -26.08
N CYS A 33 0.13 8.70 -25.85
CA CYS A 33 0.60 9.89 -26.55
C CYS A 33 2.08 9.77 -26.89
N ASP A 34 2.48 10.38 -28.01
CA ASP A 34 3.87 10.46 -28.41
C ASP A 34 4.67 11.27 -27.37
N ARG A 35 5.82 10.73 -26.97
CA ARG A 35 6.66 11.27 -25.90
C ARG A 35 7.16 12.67 -26.29
N GLY A 36 6.53 13.72 -25.77
CA GLY A 36 7.02 15.10 -25.95
C GLY A 36 6.05 16.22 -25.56
N ALA A 37 4.74 16.01 -25.77
CA ALA A 37 3.73 17.08 -25.62
C ALA A 37 2.63 16.80 -24.58
N CYS A 38 2.76 15.74 -23.77
CA CYS A 38 1.73 15.38 -22.79
C CYS A 38 1.67 16.40 -21.64
N VAL A 39 0.56 17.15 -21.56
CA VAL A 39 0.30 18.13 -20.49
C VAL A 39 0.39 17.49 -19.10
N PHE A 40 -0.10 16.25 -18.95
CA PHE A 40 -0.03 15.53 -17.68
C PHE A 40 1.39 15.21 -17.23
N ARG A 41 2.32 15.03 -18.16
CA ARG A 41 3.74 14.81 -17.82
C ARG A 41 4.34 16.06 -17.18
N GLY A 42 4.06 17.23 -17.74
CA GLY A 42 4.49 18.51 -17.16
C GLY A 42 3.92 18.69 -15.75
N LEU A 43 2.62 18.49 -15.61
CA LEU A 43 1.94 18.58 -14.31
C LEU A 43 2.50 17.58 -13.28
N GLN A 44 2.72 16.33 -13.68
CA GLN A 44 3.25 15.29 -12.79
C GLN A 44 4.66 15.63 -12.31
N ARG A 45 5.51 16.14 -13.21
CA ARG A 45 6.85 16.62 -12.88
C ARG A 45 6.79 17.77 -11.88
N ASP A 46 5.95 18.78 -12.12
CA ASP A 46 5.82 19.91 -11.21
C ASP A 46 5.33 19.48 -9.83
N LEU A 47 4.36 18.56 -9.77
CA LEU A 47 3.87 17.99 -8.51
C LEU A 47 4.94 17.19 -7.77
N LEU A 48 5.73 16.38 -8.49
CA LEU A 48 6.81 15.62 -7.90
C LEU A 48 7.91 16.54 -7.37
N ASP A 49 8.28 17.57 -8.11
CA ASP A 49 9.28 18.54 -7.69
C ASP A 49 8.82 19.35 -6.46
N GLN A 50 7.56 19.77 -6.43
CA GLN A 50 6.99 20.42 -5.24
C GLN A 50 6.98 19.48 -4.04
N THR A 51 6.62 18.22 -4.24
CA THR A 51 6.59 17.19 -3.20
C THR A 51 7.99 16.94 -2.64
N ARG A 52 8.99 16.74 -3.51
CA ARG A 52 10.40 16.57 -3.12
C ARG A 52 10.91 17.77 -2.32
N ARG A 53 10.66 18.99 -2.79
CA ARG A 53 11.08 20.22 -2.08
C ARG A 53 10.44 20.30 -0.70
N ARG A 54 9.14 20.01 -0.59
CA ARG A 54 8.43 20.07 0.68
C ARG A 54 8.94 19.03 1.66
N LEU A 55 9.04 17.77 1.23
CA LEU A 55 9.49 16.67 2.09
C LEU A 55 10.99 16.74 2.43
N GLY A 56 11.81 17.26 1.52
CA GLY A 56 13.23 17.49 1.76
C GLY A 56 13.50 18.63 2.75
N GLY A 57 12.55 19.56 2.90
CA GLY A 57 12.62 20.66 3.86
C GLY A 57 12.08 20.33 5.26
N VAL A 58 11.45 19.16 5.45
CA VAL A 58 10.98 18.68 6.75
C VAL A 58 11.95 17.63 7.29
N THR A 59 12.24 17.69 8.57
CA THR A 59 13.18 16.81 9.27
C THR A 59 12.48 15.99 10.35
N LEU A 60 13.15 14.96 10.86
CA LEU A 60 12.62 14.18 11.99
C LEU A 60 12.38 15.02 13.25
N ALA A 61 13.13 16.11 13.44
CA ALA A 61 12.96 16.99 14.59
C ALA A 61 11.63 17.76 14.57
N ASP A 62 11.01 17.92 13.40
CA ASP A 62 9.73 18.62 13.24
C ASP A 62 8.53 17.80 13.74
N PHE A 63 8.72 16.49 13.98
CA PHE A 63 7.67 15.61 14.48
C PHE A 63 7.64 15.59 16.00
N ARG A 64 6.50 15.94 16.57
CA ARG A 64 6.22 15.68 17.98
C ARG A 64 5.95 14.19 18.16
N ILE A 65 6.93 13.47 18.70
CA ILE A 65 6.73 12.07 19.10
C ILE A 65 5.71 12.06 20.23
N ARG A 66 4.48 11.63 19.94
CA ARG A 66 3.59 11.15 21.00
C ARG A 66 4.19 9.83 21.49
N PRO A 67 4.48 9.68 22.79
CA PRO A 67 4.97 8.41 23.29
C PRO A 67 3.98 7.34 22.89
N ALA A 68 4.46 6.36 22.12
CA ALA A 68 3.69 5.18 21.79
C ALA A 68 3.16 4.62 23.10
N LEU A 69 1.84 4.38 23.17
CA LEU A 69 1.20 3.77 24.33
C LEU A 69 1.89 2.42 24.59
N ARG A 70 2.92 2.40 25.44
CA ARG A 70 3.45 1.16 25.99
C ARG A 70 2.31 0.54 26.79
N GLY A 71 1.81 -0.60 26.32
CA GLY A 71 0.89 -1.41 27.09
C GLY A 71 -0.57 -1.44 26.65
N ARG A 72 -0.90 -1.43 25.36
CA ARG A 72 -2.09 -2.18 24.93
C ARG A 72 -1.64 -3.53 24.41
N LYS A 73 -1.74 -4.54 25.28
CA LYS A 73 -1.94 -5.92 24.84
C LYS A 73 -3.23 -5.90 24.03
N HIS A 74 -3.15 -5.62 22.74
CA HIS A 74 -4.24 -5.96 21.83
C HIS A 74 -4.27 -7.48 21.80
N ALA A 75 -4.98 -8.06 22.77
CA ALA A 75 -5.53 -9.38 22.60
C ALA A 75 -6.36 -9.31 21.32
N VAL A 76 -5.80 -9.84 20.24
CA VAL A 76 -6.58 -10.16 19.05
C VAL A 76 -7.67 -11.10 19.56
N PRO A 77 -8.97 -10.75 19.51
CA PRO A 77 -9.98 -11.75 19.73
C PRO A 77 -9.81 -12.75 18.60
N SER A 78 -9.27 -13.92 18.93
CA SER A 78 -9.25 -15.07 18.05
C SER A 78 -10.70 -15.34 17.68
N ARG A 79 -11.09 -14.97 16.46
CA ARG A 79 -12.38 -15.35 15.90
C ARG A 79 -12.54 -16.86 16.11
N PRO A 80 -13.64 -17.35 16.71
CA PRO A 80 -13.92 -18.78 16.64
C PRO A 80 -13.98 -19.14 15.16
N ARG A 81 -13.20 -20.17 14.81
CA ARG A 81 -13.15 -20.73 13.46
C ARG A 81 -14.56 -21.21 13.12
N GLY A 82 -15.29 -20.41 12.35
CA GLY A 82 -16.67 -20.73 11.94
C GLY A 82 -16.71 -22.06 11.17
N PRO A 83 -17.82 -22.81 11.26
CA PRO A 83 -17.95 -24.09 10.60
C PRO A 83 -17.86 -23.90 9.09
N GLN A 84 -16.93 -24.62 8.47
CA GLN A 84 -16.82 -24.71 7.02
C GLN A 84 -18.16 -25.21 6.46
N GLY A 85 -18.70 -24.49 5.49
CA GLY A 85 -19.90 -24.89 4.78
C GLY A 85 -19.74 -26.27 4.15
N ARG A 86 -20.64 -27.19 4.51
CA ARG A 86 -21.03 -28.31 3.66
C ARG A 86 -22.46 -28.07 3.19
N ALA A 87 -22.60 -27.42 2.04
CA ALA A 87 -23.77 -27.58 1.19
C ALA A 87 -23.46 -28.74 0.24
N GLY A 88 -24.17 -29.86 0.42
CA GLY A 88 -23.95 -31.08 -0.36
C GLY A 88 -25.15 -32.02 -0.26
N GLY A 89 -26.15 -31.74 -1.09
CA GLY A 89 -27.01 -32.69 -1.82
C GLY A 89 -27.45 -34.00 -1.15
N ARG A 90 -28.77 -34.07 -0.98
CA ARG A 90 -29.59 -35.25 -0.70
C ARG A 90 -29.50 -36.37 -1.77
N LYS A 91 -29.70 -37.61 -1.27
CA LYS A 91 -30.40 -38.79 -1.86
C LYS A 91 -29.63 -39.81 -2.72
N THR A 92 -29.29 -40.92 -2.05
CA THR A 92 -29.60 -42.32 -2.39
C THR A 92 -29.58 -42.74 -3.87
N ALA A 93 -28.50 -43.42 -4.26
CA ALA A 93 -28.48 -44.37 -5.38
C ALA A 93 -28.73 -45.78 -4.82
N THR A 94 -29.92 -46.31 -5.05
CA THR A 94 -30.19 -47.75 -4.98
C THR A 94 -30.69 -48.21 -6.34
N ASP A 95 -29.81 -48.98 -6.98
CA ASP A 95 -30.04 -50.20 -7.72
C ASP A 95 -31.02 -50.18 -8.91
N GLY A 96 -30.44 -50.45 -10.08
CA GLY A 96 -31.16 -50.65 -11.32
C GLY A 96 -31.76 -52.05 -11.38
N ARG A 97 -33.04 -52.15 -11.72
CA ARG A 97 -33.60 -53.37 -12.31
C ARG A 97 -34.39 -53.03 -13.57
N ARG A 98 -33.75 -53.42 -14.67
CA ARG A 98 -34.20 -53.50 -16.06
C ARG A 98 -35.50 -54.32 -16.17
N THR A 99 -36.56 -53.73 -16.72
CA THR A 99 -37.67 -54.47 -17.33
C THR A 99 -37.66 -54.22 -18.83
N ARG A 100 -37.87 -55.33 -19.54
CA ARG A 100 -37.84 -55.50 -20.98
C ARG A 100 -39.24 -55.31 -21.54
#